data_AF-A0A1E7EWG3-F1
#
_entry.id   AF-A0A1E7EWG3-F1
#
_cell.length_a   1.000
_cell.length_b   1.000
_cell.length_c   1.000
_cell.angle_alpha   90.00
_cell.angle_beta   90.00
_cell.angle_gamma   90.00
#
_symmetry.space_group_name_H-M   'P 1'
#
loop_
_entity.id
_entity.type
_entity.pdbx_description
1 polymer ?
#
loop_
_entity_poly.entity_id
_entity_poly.type
_entity_poly.pdbx_seq_one_letter_code
_entity_poly.pdbx_strand_id
1 'polypeptide(L)'
;MVLNYHELTMSESRDSPARRQQFLVICSIMASWFLYSLYISGLLVKIETVEMPFPGGNFCYKFVARDYVASLGLGRRIRKHVYDLLPEDVYDENDKKLTNKEKRNIAEERVYHMYLDNPEIIGGKYTRWMTGVLVPDGIEKEKYCDPLFDHNPEIERQALIHSDEPESDKKASDVFEQTVYKYVNLPSVNSLAVRFPFTNGFLSGLVFSYKIIPAMRILAEEKGEAGNVPVIISQCSEGDGYCTHYVPLVQGSDFLVGQPPMDKYLESIGEKSFELFEILKNGARRIKKYFITSETKTTTTTTGDEEL
;
A
#
# COMPACT_ATOMS: atom_id res chain seq x y z
N MET A 1 -10.36 8.99 -11.79
CA MET A 1 -11.06 9.99 -12.62
C MET A 1 -10.80 11.35 -11.96
N VAL A 2 -9.90 12.15 -12.53
CA VAL A 2 -9.60 13.49 -12.02
C VAL A 2 -10.37 14.45 -12.92
N LEU A 3 -11.52 14.93 -12.44
CA LEU A 3 -12.21 16.03 -13.11
C LEU A 3 -11.32 17.27 -12.95
N ASN A 4 -10.62 17.64 -14.02
CA ASN A 4 -9.73 18.78 -14.00
C ASN A 4 -10.59 20.06 -13.99
N TYR A 5 -10.64 20.74 -12.84
CA TYR A 5 -11.39 21.98 -12.65
C TYR A 5 -11.05 23.06 -13.70
N HIS A 6 -9.82 23.02 -14.23
CA HIS A 6 -9.37 23.90 -15.30
C HIS A 6 -10.10 23.67 -16.63
N GLU A 7 -10.51 22.44 -16.95
CA GLU A 7 -11.18 22.13 -18.21
C GLU A 7 -12.67 22.51 -18.20
N LEU A 8 -13.30 22.55 -17.02
CA LEU A 8 -14.73 22.84 -16.88
C LEU A 8 -15.06 24.34 -16.76
N THR A 9 -14.07 25.23 -16.66
CA THR A 9 -14.30 26.65 -16.35
C THR A 9 -13.71 27.65 -17.36
N MET A 10 -13.29 27.21 -18.55
CA MET A 10 -12.50 28.05 -19.48
C MET A 10 -13.24 29.26 -20.09
N SER A 11 -14.56 29.39 -19.99
CA SER A 11 -15.30 30.47 -20.68
C SER A 11 -15.93 31.53 -19.77
N GLU A 12 -15.88 31.40 -18.44
CA GLU A 12 -16.58 32.31 -17.53
C GLU A 12 -15.67 33.08 -16.58
N SER A 13 -16.04 34.35 -16.32
CA SER A 13 -15.37 35.20 -15.35
C SER A 13 -15.33 34.52 -13.97
N ARG A 14 -14.22 34.68 -13.24
CA ARG A 14 -13.97 34.00 -11.96
C ARG A 14 -15.08 34.17 -10.92
N ASP A 15 -15.81 35.29 -10.97
CA ASP A 15 -16.86 35.63 -10.00
C ASP A 15 -18.29 35.46 -10.53
N SER A 16 -18.50 34.83 -11.70
CA SER A 16 -19.86 34.61 -12.21
C SER A 16 -20.67 33.70 -11.27
N PRO A 17 -21.97 33.97 -11.07
CA PRO A 17 -22.85 33.08 -10.31
C PRO A 17 -22.90 31.65 -10.89
N ALA A 18 -22.84 31.52 -12.22
CA ALA A 18 -22.85 30.23 -12.91
C ALA A 18 -21.58 29.40 -12.60
N ARG A 19 -20.38 30.00 -12.62
CA ARG A 19 -19.15 29.34 -12.19
C ARG A 19 -19.18 28.90 -10.72
N ARG A 20 -19.79 29.70 -9.84
CA ARG A 20 -19.98 29.31 -8.42
C ARG A 20 -20.90 28.09 -8.29
N GLN A 21 -21.99 28.04 -9.05
CA GLN A 21 -22.89 26.88 -9.08
C GLN A 21 -22.19 25.62 -9.64
N GLN A 22 -21.44 25.75 -10.74
CA GLN A 22 -20.65 24.66 -11.31
C GLN A 22 -19.62 24.14 -10.30
N PHE A 23 -18.91 25.03 -9.60
CA PHE A 23 -17.96 24.66 -8.57
C PHE A 23 -18.62 23.88 -7.41
N LEU A 24 -19.79 24.33 -6.94
CA LEU A 24 -20.54 23.63 -5.90
C LEU A 24 -20.95 22.23 -6.37
N VAL A 25 -21.48 22.08 -7.59
CA VAL A 25 -21.84 20.77 -8.15
C VAL A 25 -20.63 19.84 -8.20
N ILE A 26 -19.48 20.32 -8.70
CA ILE A 26 -18.23 19.54 -8.75
C ILE A 26 -17.80 19.14 -7.33
N CYS A 27 -17.82 20.06 -6.37
CA CYS A 27 -17.48 19.77 -4.98
C CYS A 27 -18.43 18.74 -4.36
N SER A 28 -19.74 18.84 -4.62
CA SER A 28 -20.73 17.86 -4.15
C SER A 28 -20.47 16.48 -4.75
N ILE A 29 -20.19 16.39 -6.06
CA ILE A 29 -19.82 15.12 -6.71
C ILE A 29 -18.55 14.56 -6.06
N MET A 30 -17.47 15.35 -5.96
CA MET A 30 -16.22 14.91 -5.34
C MET A 30 -16.42 14.46 -3.89
N ALA A 31 -17.23 15.18 -3.10
CA ALA A 31 -17.56 14.80 -1.73
C ALA A 31 -18.34 13.48 -1.66
N SER A 32 -19.37 13.30 -2.50
CA SER A 32 -20.11 12.04 -2.58
C SER A 32 -19.22 10.87 -2.99
N TRP A 33 -18.34 11.05 -3.96
CA TRP A 33 -17.38 10.02 -4.38
C TRP A 33 -16.33 9.73 -3.31
N PHE A 34 -15.88 10.74 -2.57
CA PHE A 34 -14.98 10.55 -1.44
C PHE A 34 -15.67 9.76 -0.32
N LEU A 35 -16.90 10.10 0.05
CA LEU A 35 -17.70 9.36 1.03
C LEU A 35 -17.97 7.92 0.57
N TYR A 36 -18.30 7.73 -0.69
CA TYR A 36 -18.44 6.39 -1.28
C TYR A 36 -17.12 5.61 -1.19
N SER A 37 -16.00 6.25 -1.50
CA SER A 37 -14.66 5.65 -1.40
C SER A 37 -14.31 5.27 0.05
N LEU A 38 -14.70 6.07 1.04
CA LEU A 38 -14.56 5.71 2.47
C LEU A 38 -15.38 4.46 2.80
N TYR A 39 -16.62 4.38 2.30
CA TYR A 39 -17.48 3.23 2.51
C TYR A 39 -16.88 1.94 1.91
N ILE A 40 -16.46 1.96 0.64
CA ILE A 40 -15.91 0.78 -0.05
C ILE A 40 -14.49 0.42 0.42
N SER A 41 -13.72 1.36 0.99
CA SER A 41 -12.37 1.10 1.50
C SER A 41 -12.34 0.18 2.73
N GLY A 42 -13.50 -0.16 3.29
CA GLY A 42 -13.60 -0.95 4.51
C GLY A 42 -13.27 -0.16 5.78
N LEU A 43 -13.17 1.18 5.73
CA LEU A 43 -12.86 1.99 6.92
C LEU A 43 -13.76 1.68 8.12
N LEU A 44 -15.03 1.34 7.89
CA LEU A 44 -16.01 0.96 8.92
C LEU A 44 -16.16 -0.55 9.15
N VAL A 45 -15.54 -1.39 8.32
CA VAL A 45 -15.63 -2.86 8.41
C VAL A 45 -14.83 -3.35 9.61
N LYS A 46 -15.40 -4.27 10.40
CA LYS A 46 -14.69 -4.84 11.55
C LYS A 46 -13.58 -5.79 11.09
N ILE A 47 -12.52 -5.88 11.88
CA ILE A 47 -11.44 -6.83 11.64
C ILE A 47 -11.87 -8.16 12.24
N GLU A 48 -12.18 -9.13 11.39
CA GLU A 48 -12.54 -10.49 11.78
C GLU A 48 -11.39 -11.42 11.39
N THR A 49 -10.81 -12.07 12.40
CA THR A 49 -9.65 -12.95 12.23
C THR A 49 -10.08 -14.40 12.11
N VAL A 50 -9.44 -15.13 11.21
CA VAL A 50 -9.59 -16.58 11.07
C VAL A 50 -8.21 -17.21 11.18
N GLU A 51 -8.09 -18.32 11.89
CA GLU A 51 -6.86 -19.12 11.91
C GLU A 51 -6.72 -19.85 10.57
N MET A 52 -5.61 -19.62 9.88
CA MET A 52 -5.29 -20.35 8.66
C MET A 52 -3.78 -20.49 8.49
N PRO A 53 -3.29 -21.57 7.87
CA PRO A 53 -1.87 -21.72 7.60
C PRO A 53 -1.42 -20.69 6.55
N PHE A 54 -0.27 -20.07 6.79
CA PHE A 54 0.47 -19.38 5.74
C PHE A 54 1.13 -20.44 4.84
N PRO A 55 0.98 -20.37 3.51
CA PRO A 55 1.40 -21.44 2.60
C PRO A 55 2.91 -21.71 2.59
N GLY A 56 3.75 -20.72 2.89
CA GLY A 56 5.21 -20.87 2.80
C GLY A 56 5.71 -21.08 1.37
N GLY A 57 7.01 -21.38 1.24
CA GLY A 57 7.68 -21.71 -0.02
C GLY A 57 8.69 -20.67 -0.50
N ASN A 58 9.02 -20.76 -1.78
CA ASN A 58 10.00 -19.92 -2.46
C ASN A 58 9.46 -18.51 -2.67
N PHE A 59 10.04 -17.54 -1.97
CA PHE A 59 9.69 -16.13 -2.10
C PHE A 59 10.78 -15.38 -2.87
N CYS A 60 10.39 -14.85 -4.03
CA CYS A 60 11.26 -14.16 -4.97
C CYS A 60 10.82 -12.70 -5.05
N TYR A 61 11.61 -11.82 -4.45
CA TYR A 61 11.11 -10.53 -4.00
C TYR A 61 12.08 -9.39 -4.24
N LYS A 62 11.53 -8.17 -4.32
CA LYS A 62 12.29 -6.93 -4.20
C LYS A 62 12.07 -6.35 -2.81
N PHE A 63 13.15 -5.90 -2.20
CA PHE A 63 13.12 -5.20 -0.91
C PHE A 63 13.21 -3.70 -1.14
N VAL A 64 12.30 -2.93 -0.54
CA VAL A 64 12.24 -1.48 -0.71
C VAL A 64 11.93 -0.81 0.64
N ALA A 65 12.57 0.32 0.91
CA ALA A 65 12.23 1.20 2.04
C ALA A 65 11.51 2.45 1.51
N ARG A 66 10.17 2.44 1.57
CA ARG A 66 9.26 3.49 1.09
C ARG A 66 7.91 3.39 1.77
N ASP A 67 7.09 4.43 1.64
CA ASP A 67 5.72 4.44 2.18
C ASP A 67 4.93 3.20 1.73
N TYR A 68 4.21 2.56 2.65
CA TYR A 68 3.38 1.39 2.37
C TYR A 68 2.30 1.65 1.33
N VAL A 69 1.84 2.89 1.15
CA VAL A 69 0.93 3.20 0.04
C VAL A 69 1.59 2.95 -1.33
N ALA A 70 2.92 3.05 -1.43
CA ALA A 70 3.66 2.76 -2.65
C ALA A 70 3.79 1.25 -2.93
N SER A 71 3.65 0.37 -1.92
CA SER A 71 3.82 -1.08 -2.08
C SER A 71 2.83 -1.67 -3.08
N LEU A 72 1.59 -1.17 -3.08
CA LEU A 72 0.53 -1.58 -3.99
C LEU A 72 0.84 -1.22 -5.45
N GLY A 73 1.52 -0.09 -5.66
CA GLY A 73 2.04 0.29 -6.97
C GLY A 73 3.08 -0.70 -7.48
N LEU A 74 3.94 -1.19 -6.58
CA LEU A 74 4.96 -2.18 -6.90
C LEU A 74 4.36 -3.56 -7.20
N GLY A 75 3.38 -3.98 -6.41
CA GLY A 75 2.67 -5.24 -6.62
C GLY A 75 2.09 -5.34 -8.02
N ARG A 76 1.48 -4.25 -8.52
CA ARG A 76 0.98 -4.21 -9.90
C ARG A 76 2.07 -4.43 -10.94
N ARG A 77 3.26 -3.86 -10.74
CA ARG A 77 4.39 -4.04 -11.66
C ARG A 77 4.90 -5.47 -11.64
N ILE A 78 5.07 -6.06 -10.45
CA ILE A 78 5.49 -7.45 -10.31
C ILE A 78 4.46 -8.40 -10.92
N ARG A 79 3.15 -8.20 -10.66
CA ARG A 79 2.08 -8.99 -11.31
C ARG A 79 2.15 -8.90 -12.82
N LYS A 80 2.40 -7.70 -13.37
CA LYS A 80 2.58 -7.53 -14.81
C LYS A 80 3.79 -8.31 -15.31
N HIS A 81 4.94 -8.22 -14.65
CA HIS A 81 6.13 -9.00 -15.02
C HIS A 81 5.82 -10.50 -15.01
N VAL A 82 5.19 -11.01 -13.96
CA VAL A 82 4.79 -12.42 -13.87
C VAL A 82 3.83 -12.81 -14.99
N TYR A 83 2.84 -11.97 -15.28
CA TYR A 83 1.89 -12.19 -16.37
C TYR A 83 2.59 -12.23 -17.74
N ASP A 84 3.51 -11.30 -17.99
CA ASP A 84 4.25 -11.20 -19.25
C ASP A 84 5.25 -12.38 -19.43
N LEU A 85 5.71 -12.97 -18.33
CA LEU A 85 6.60 -14.14 -18.33
C LEU A 85 5.87 -15.48 -18.48
N LEU A 86 4.55 -15.52 -18.25
CA LEU A 86 3.76 -16.73 -18.46
C LEU A 86 3.67 -17.05 -19.96
N PRO A 87 3.99 -18.29 -20.39
CA PRO A 87 3.87 -18.69 -21.79
C PRO A 87 2.50 -18.36 -22.40
N GLU A 88 2.45 -18.11 -23.70
CA GLU A 88 1.15 -17.91 -24.38
C GLU A 88 0.27 -19.17 -24.32
N ASP A 89 0.89 -20.34 -24.22
CA ASP A 89 0.25 -21.66 -24.21
C ASP A 89 0.35 -22.33 -22.84
N VAL A 90 -0.04 -21.64 -21.77
CA VAL A 90 -0.22 -22.29 -20.46
C VAL A 90 -1.55 -23.04 -20.47
N TYR A 91 -1.50 -24.31 -20.10
CA TYR A 91 -2.65 -25.19 -19.95
C TYR A 91 -2.93 -25.45 -18.46
N ASP A 92 -4.19 -25.69 -18.12
CA ASP A 92 -4.58 -26.18 -16.80
C ASP A 92 -4.31 -27.70 -16.65
N GLU A 93 -4.65 -28.27 -15.50
CA GLU A 93 -4.50 -29.70 -15.20
C GLU A 93 -5.33 -30.61 -16.12
N ASN A 94 -6.29 -30.05 -16.88
CA ASN A 94 -7.16 -30.77 -17.82
C ASN A 94 -6.77 -30.50 -19.28
N ASP A 95 -5.53 -30.07 -19.54
CA ASP A 95 -5.01 -29.70 -20.86
C ASP A 95 -5.85 -28.61 -21.58
N LYS A 96 -6.57 -27.78 -20.83
CA LYS A 96 -7.31 -26.65 -21.38
C LYS A 96 -6.45 -25.40 -21.34
N LYS A 97 -6.34 -24.71 -22.49
CA LYS A 97 -5.60 -23.46 -22.59
C LYS A 97 -6.21 -22.40 -21.67
N LEU A 98 -5.38 -21.82 -20.82
CA LEU A 98 -5.78 -20.74 -19.92
C LEU A 98 -6.11 -19.46 -20.70
N THR A 99 -7.22 -18.85 -20.34
CA THR A 99 -7.61 -17.51 -20.79
C THR A 99 -6.69 -16.44 -20.20
N ASN A 100 -6.62 -15.28 -20.84
CA ASN A 100 -5.86 -14.13 -20.31
C ASN A 100 -6.32 -13.70 -18.91
N LYS A 101 -7.62 -13.87 -18.62
CA LYS A 101 -8.18 -13.59 -17.30
C LYS A 101 -7.64 -14.58 -16.26
N GLU A 102 -7.64 -15.87 -16.55
CA GLU A 102 -7.11 -16.89 -15.64
C GLU A 102 -5.60 -16.72 -15.39
N LYS A 103 -4.82 -16.40 -16.44
CA LYS A 103 -3.39 -16.09 -16.27
C LYS A 103 -3.14 -14.88 -15.36
N ARG A 104 -3.96 -13.83 -15.51
CA ARG A 104 -3.90 -12.65 -14.64
C ARG A 104 -4.24 -13.01 -13.20
N ASN A 105 -5.27 -13.84 -12.98
CA ASN A 105 -5.63 -14.30 -11.64
C ASN A 105 -4.49 -15.10 -11.00
N ILE A 106 -3.84 -16.00 -11.75
CA ILE A 106 -2.66 -16.73 -11.26
C ILE A 106 -1.56 -15.75 -10.84
N ALA A 107 -1.25 -14.75 -11.67
CA ALA A 107 -0.25 -13.74 -11.32
C ALA A 107 -0.65 -12.92 -10.07
N GLU A 108 -1.93 -12.58 -9.93
CA GLU A 108 -2.45 -11.87 -8.76
C GLU A 108 -2.34 -12.71 -7.48
N GLU A 109 -2.73 -13.98 -7.55
CA GLU A 109 -2.75 -14.90 -6.41
C GLU A 109 -1.37 -15.20 -5.84
N ARG A 110 -0.33 -15.14 -6.69
CA ARG A 110 1.06 -15.45 -6.31
C ARG A 110 1.84 -14.24 -5.81
N VAL A 111 1.32 -13.02 -5.91
CA VAL A 111 2.04 -11.81 -5.48
C VAL A 111 1.70 -11.46 -4.04
N TYR A 112 2.74 -11.50 -3.19
CA TYR A 112 2.67 -11.21 -1.77
C TYR A 112 3.48 -9.97 -1.42
N HIS A 113 3.01 -9.25 -0.40
CA HIS A 113 3.63 -8.08 0.18
C HIS A 113 3.93 -8.34 1.65
N MET A 114 5.18 -8.23 2.09
CA MET A 114 5.55 -8.39 3.49
C MET A 114 5.95 -7.04 4.09
N TYR A 115 5.34 -6.67 5.21
CA TYR A 115 5.48 -5.39 5.87
C TYR A 115 6.18 -5.59 7.21
N LEU A 116 7.39 -5.04 7.34
CA LEU A 116 8.29 -5.36 8.45
C LEU A 116 8.12 -4.42 9.63
N ASP A 117 7.61 -3.22 9.37
CA ASP A 117 7.48 -2.14 10.34
C ASP A 117 6.03 -1.80 10.68
N ASN A 118 5.81 -1.16 11.83
CA ASN A 118 4.56 -0.49 12.16
C ASN A 118 4.60 0.93 11.58
N PRO A 119 3.69 1.31 10.67
CA PRO A 119 3.69 2.64 10.06
C PRO A 119 3.37 3.76 11.05
N GLU A 120 2.87 3.43 12.25
CA GLU A 120 2.69 4.36 13.37
C GLU A 120 3.98 4.65 14.15
N ILE A 121 5.03 3.82 13.97
CA ILE A 121 6.33 3.95 14.64
C ILE A 121 7.45 4.35 13.66
N ILE A 122 7.41 3.80 12.45
CA ILE A 122 8.31 4.16 11.35
C ILE A 122 7.44 4.69 10.23
N GLY A 123 7.65 5.95 9.82
CA GLY A 123 6.78 6.62 8.85
C GLY A 123 7.43 6.85 7.49
N GLY A 124 6.58 6.96 6.47
CA GLY A 124 6.92 7.51 5.16
C GLY A 124 8.03 6.74 4.45
N LYS A 125 9.10 7.44 4.05
CA LYS A 125 10.16 6.84 3.22
C LYS A 125 11.02 5.78 3.92
N TYR A 126 10.85 5.57 5.23
CA TYR A 126 11.66 4.63 6.00
C TYR A 126 10.99 3.29 6.26
N THR A 127 9.70 3.15 5.98
CA THR A 127 8.99 1.89 6.17
C THR A 127 9.50 0.82 5.21
N ARG A 128 9.89 -0.33 5.76
CA ARG A 128 10.47 -1.44 5.02
C ARG A 128 9.42 -2.46 4.66
N TRP A 129 9.42 -2.85 3.39
CA TRP A 129 8.57 -3.91 2.91
C TRP A 129 9.24 -4.67 1.77
N MET A 130 8.76 -5.88 1.57
CA MET A 130 9.15 -6.75 0.47
C MET A 130 7.93 -7.00 -0.39
N THR A 131 8.10 -7.08 -1.70
CA THR A 131 7.04 -7.56 -2.58
C THR A 131 7.63 -8.47 -3.61
N GLY A 132 6.95 -9.58 -3.84
CA GLY A 132 7.48 -10.66 -4.62
C GLY A 132 6.44 -11.70 -4.95
N VAL A 133 6.91 -12.74 -5.61
CA VAL A 133 6.13 -13.92 -5.93
C VAL A 133 6.42 -14.99 -4.89
N LEU A 134 5.38 -15.56 -4.29
CA LEU A 134 5.48 -16.73 -3.44
C LEU A 134 5.01 -17.94 -4.23
N VAL A 135 5.87 -18.95 -4.35
CA VAL A 135 5.54 -20.21 -5.00
C VAL A 135 5.87 -21.39 -4.11
N PRO A 136 5.00 -22.41 -4.04
CA PRO A 136 5.31 -23.70 -3.42
C PRO A 136 6.65 -24.28 -3.88
N ASP A 137 7.22 -25.18 -3.06
CA ASP A 137 8.45 -25.88 -3.41
C ASP A 137 8.30 -26.77 -4.66
N GLY A 138 9.37 -26.86 -5.46
CA GLY A 138 9.45 -27.70 -6.65
C GLY A 138 9.57 -26.91 -7.97
N ILE A 139 9.00 -27.49 -9.04
CA ILE A 139 9.10 -27.03 -10.45
C ILE A 139 8.58 -25.59 -10.63
N GLU A 140 7.74 -25.11 -9.72
CA GLU A 140 7.20 -23.75 -9.82
C GLU A 140 8.23 -22.65 -9.62
N LYS A 141 9.34 -22.92 -8.90
CA LYS A 141 10.42 -21.94 -8.77
C LYS A 141 11.02 -21.61 -10.15
N GLU A 142 11.36 -22.63 -10.93
CA GLU A 142 11.93 -22.45 -12.27
C GLU A 142 10.97 -21.70 -13.21
N LYS A 143 9.67 -21.87 -13.00
CA LYS A 143 8.64 -21.23 -13.83
C LYS A 143 8.42 -19.76 -13.50
N TYR A 144 8.45 -19.37 -12.23
CA TYR A 144 8.01 -18.03 -11.79
C TYR A 144 9.11 -17.16 -11.20
N CYS A 145 10.11 -17.78 -10.56
CA CYS A 145 11.18 -17.08 -9.88
C CYS A 145 12.40 -16.89 -10.77
N ASP A 146 12.88 -17.96 -11.41
CA ASP A 146 14.10 -17.92 -12.21
C ASP A 146 14.04 -16.88 -13.35
N PRO A 147 12.91 -16.74 -14.07
CA PRO A 147 12.80 -15.69 -15.08
C PRO A 147 12.86 -14.28 -14.51
N LEU A 148 12.46 -14.06 -13.25
CA LEU A 148 12.63 -12.75 -12.59
C LEU A 148 14.10 -12.47 -12.25
N PHE A 149 14.86 -13.50 -11.88
CA PHE A 149 16.30 -13.38 -11.62
C PHE A 149 17.11 -13.13 -12.89
N ASP A 150 16.69 -13.68 -14.03
CA ASP A 150 17.35 -13.45 -15.32
C ASP A 150 17.35 -11.97 -15.74
N HIS A 151 16.46 -11.15 -15.17
CA HIS A 151 16.41 -9.70 -15.38
C HIS A 151 17.36 -8.93 -14.46
N ASN A 152 17.93 -9.54 -13.41
CA ASN A 152 18.81 -8.85 -12.47
C ASN A 152 20.05 -8.20 -13.12
N PRO A 153 20.75 -8.82 -14.09
CA PRO A 153 21.90 -8.18 -14.72
C PRO A 153 21.54 -6.85 -15.42
N GLU A 154 20.35 -6.77 -16.02
CA GLU A 154 19.85 -5.52 -16.61
C GLU A 154 19.54 -4.47 -15.54
N ILE A 155 18.88 -4.89 -14.47
CA ILE A 155 18.55 -4.03 -13.31
C ILE A 155 19.82 -3.45 -12.68
N GLU A 156 20.84 -4.28 -12.45
CA GLU A 156 22.12 -3.85 -11.88
C GLU A 156 22.81 -2.82 -12.77
N ARG A 157 22.77 -3.02 -14.09
CA ARG A 157 23.30 -2.04 -15.04
C ARG A 157 22.58 -0.70 -14.95
N GLN A 158 21.26 -0.71 -14.84
CA GLN A 158 20.46 0.52 -14.66
C GLN A 158 20.77 1.20 -13.33
N ALA A 159 20.91 0.42 -12.25
CA ALA A 159 21.26 0.95 -10.93
C ALA A 159 22.63 1.64 -10.94
N LEU A 160 23.62 1.09 -11.65
CA LEU A 160 24.95 1.69 -11.79
C LEU A 160 24.92 3.02 -12.55
N ILE A 161 24.10 3.14 -13.60
CA ILE A 161 23.95 4.38 -14.37
C ILE A 161 23.41 5.52 -13.49
N HIS A 162 22.56 5.21 -12.52
CA HIS A 162 21.97 6.17 -11.60
C HIS A 162 22.59 6.13 -10.21
N SER A 163 23.84 5.67 -10.07
CA SER A 163 24.50 5.55 -8.76
C SER A 163 24.79 6.90 -8.09
N ASP A 164 24.90 7.98 -8.88
CA ASP A 164 25.18 9.33 -8.39
C ASP A 164 23.95 10.04 -7.79
N GLU A 165 22.75 9.51 -8.04
CA GLU A 165 21.50 10.07 -7.53
C GLU A 165 21.16 9.48 -6.16
N PRO A 166 20.95 10.29 -5.12
CA PRO A 166 20.52 9.79 -3.83
C PRO A 166 19.14 9.13 -3.96
N GLU A 167 18.96 7.97 -3.34
CA GLU A 167 17.71 7.20 -3.46
C GLU A 167 16.49 8.03 -3.05
N SER A 168 16.62 8.97 -2.10
CA SER A 168 15.54 9.87 -1.69
C SER A 168 14.93 10.69 -2.82
N ASP A 169 15.70 10.99 -3.86
CA ASP A 169 15.33 11.92 -4.92
C ASP A 169 14.79 11.18 -6.16
N LYS A 170 15.04 9.86 -6.22
CA LYS A 170 14.53 8.98 -7.27
C LYS A 170 13.03 8.80 -7.15
N LYS A 171 12.33 8.80 -8.29
CA LYS A 171 10.92 8.44 -8.34
C LYS A 171 10.76 6.99 -7.89
N ALA A 172 9.61 6.66 -7.29
CA ALA A 172 9.33 5.30 -6.84
C ALA A 172 9.39 4.27 -7.98
N SER A 173 9.08 4.68 -9.23
CA SER A 173 9.25 3.86 -10.43
C SER A 173 10.71 3.47 -10.67
N ASP A 174 11.61 4.43 -10.49
CA ASP A 174 13.00 4.29 -10.87
C ASP A 174 13.73 3.46 -9.82
N VAL A 175 13.43 3.70 -8.53
CA VAL A 175 13.89 2.85 -7.41
C VAL A 175 13.49 1.39 -7.66
N PHE A 176 12.26 1.15 -8.11
CA PHE A 176 11.80 -0.20 -8.41
C PHE A 176 12.57 -0.87 -9.55
N GLU A 177 12.74 -0.14 -10.66
CA GLU A 177 13.43 -0.63 -11.85
C GLU A 177 14.91 -0.92 -11.58
N GLN A 178 15.49 -0.28 -10.56
CA GLN A 178 16.89 -0.44 -10.13
C GLN A 178 17.06 -1.41 -8.95
N THR A 179 15.98 -1.88 -8.31
CA THR A 179 16.06 -2.83 -7.19
C THR A 179 16.12 -4.26 -7.72
N VAL A 180 17.15 -5.02 -7.36
CA VAL A 180 17.32 -6.43 -7.76
C VAL A 180 16.34 -7.35 -7.04
N TYR A 181 15.96 -8.43 -7.72
CA TYR A 181 15.25 -9.55 -7.10
C TYR A 181 16.19 -10.35 -6.20
N LYS A 182 15.66 -10.78 -5.06
CA LYS A 182 16.29 -11.65 -4.06
C LYS A 182 15.41 -12.87 -3.82
N TYR A 183 15.98 -13.89 -3.20
CA TYR A 183 15.34 -15.17 -2.94
C TYR A 183 15.44 -15.53 -1.46
N VAL A 184 14.37 -16.11 -0.93
CA VAL A 184 14.34 -16.77 0.38
C VAL A 184 13.30 -17.89 0.36
N ASN A 185 13.52 -18.96 1.14
CA ASN A 185 12.47 -19.94 1.43
C ASN A 185 11.78 -19.54 2.74
N LEU A 186 10.47 -19.31 2.69
CA LEU A 186 9.64 -18.95 3.85
C LEU A 186 8.97 -20.19 4.42
N PRO A 187 8.92 -20.36 5.74
CA PRO A 187 8.27 -21.52 6.34
C PRO A 187 6.74 -21.44 6.16
N SER A 188 6.11 -22.61 6.01
CA SER A 188 4.66 -22.71 6.20
C SER A 188 4.37 -22.80 7.70
N VAL A 189 3.56 -21.89 8.21
CA VAL A 189 3.33 -21.71 9.65
C VAL A 189 1.87 -21.40 9.94
N ASN A 190 1.45 -21.68 11.17
CA ASN A 190 0.15 -21.23 11.65
C ASN A 190 0.12 -19.70 11.70
N SER A 191 -0.94 -19.12 11.16
CA SER A 191 -1.12 -17.68 11.11
C SER A 191 -2.57 -17.30 11.44
N LEU A 192 -2.76 -16.06 11.86
CA LEU A 192 -4.07 -15.44 11.77
C LEU A 192 -4.17 -14.74 10.43
N ALA A 193 -5.34 -14.82 9.82
CA ALA A 193 -5.64 -14.07 8.63
C ALA A 193 -6.88 -13.21 8.79
N VAL A 194 -6.86 -12.08 8.11
CA VAL A 194 -8.01 -11.18 7.96
C VAL A 194 -8.25 -10.98 6.48
N ARG A 195 -9.49 -11.23 6.05
CA ARG A 195 -9.94 -10.84 4.72
C ARG A 195 -10.58 -9.47 4.81
N PHE A 196 -10.11 -8.52 4.01
CA PHE A 196 -10.52 -7.14 4.09
C PHE A 196 -10.78 -6.52 2.71
N PRO A 197 -11.81 -5.66 2.55
CA PRO A 197 -12.09 -5.02 1.27
C PRO A 197 -10.90 -4.22 0.74
N PHE A 198 -10.67 -4.33 -0.56
CA PHE A 198 -9.55 -3.72 -1.25
C PHE A 198 -9.99 -3.05 -2.55
N THR A 199 -9.60 -1.79 -2.73
CA THR A 199 -9.94 -1.00 -3.91
C THR A 199 -8.71 -0.54 -4.71
N ASN A 200 -7.52 -0.95 -4.29
CA ASN A 200 -6.24 -0.51 -4.85
C ASN A 200 -6.07 1.03 -4.89
N GLY A 201 -6.82 1.74 -4.03
CA GLY A 201 -6.85 3.18 -3.94
C GLY A 201 -6.02 3.70 -2.76
N PHE A 202 -5.84 5.02 -2.74
CA PHE A 202 -5.17 5.71 -1.63
C PHE A 202 -5.84 5.41 -0.28
N LEU A 203 -7.17 5.45 -0.22
CA LEU A 203 -7.90 5.18 1.02
C LEU A 203 -7.72 3.73 1.51
N SER A 204 -7.69 2.73 0.61
CA SER A 204 -7.38 1.36 1.03
C SER A 204 -5.94 1.24 1.54
N GLY A 205 -4.99 1.99 0.96
CA GLY A 205 -3.61 2.07 1.48
C GLY A 205 -3.54 2.69 2.87
N LEU A 206 -4.33 3.73 3.15
CA LEU A 206 -4.44 4.33 4.48
C LEU A 206 -5.09 3.38 5.49
N VAL A 207 -6.21 2.74 5.13
CA VAL A 207 -6.88 1.76 5.99
C VAL A 207 -5.95 0.59 6.29
N PHE A 208 -5.23 0.11 5.29
CA PHE A 208 -4.24 -0.92 5.49
C PHE A 208 -3.15 -0.48 6.49
N SER A 209 -2.55 0.70 6.26
CA SER A 209 -1.45 1.21 7.08
C SER A 209 -1.88 1.54 8.52
N TYR A 210 -3.00 2.21 8.72
CA TYR A 210 -3.38 2.78 10.03
C TYR A 210 -4.48 2.03 10.77
N LYS A 211 -5.00 0.94 10.19
CA LYS A 211 -6.02 0.11 10.85
C LYS A 211 -5.65 -1.37 10.82
N ILE A 212 -5.28 -1.91 9.66
CA ILE A 212 -5.02 -3.35 9.53
C ILE A 212 -3.67 -3.72 10.13
N ILE A 213 -2.58 -3.05 9.74
CA ILE A 213 -1.24 -3.39 10.26
C ILE A 213 -1.17 -3.27 11.79
N PRO A 214 -1.60 -2.17 12.43
CA PRO A 214 -1.51 -2.05 13.88
C PRO A 214 -2.33 -3.12 14.60
N ALA A 215 -3.57 -3.38 14.14
CA ALA A 215 -4.42 -4.40 14.74
C ALA A 215 -3.83 -5.81 14.61
N MET A 216 -3.29 -6.17 13.44
CA MET A 216 -2.67 -7.47 13.23
C MET A 216 -1.40 -7.65 14.05
N ARG A 217 -0.63 -6.58 14.29
CA ARG A 217 0.54 -6.61 15.18
C ARG A 217 0.15 -6.85 16.64
N ILE A 218 -0.87 -6.14 17.14
CA ILE A 218 -1.42 -6.37 18.49
C ILE A 218 -1.87 -7.82 18.64
N LEU A 219 -2.61 -8.34 17.66
CA LEU A 219 -3.08 -9.74 17.68
C LEU A 219 -1.92 -10.76 17.70
N ALA A 220 -0.81 -10.46 17.02
CA ALA A 220 0.37 -11.31 17.03
C ALA A 220 1.11 -11.28 18.36
N GLU A 221 1.11 -10.14 19.05
CA GLU A 221 1.65 -10.02 20.41
C GLU A 221 0.77 -10.76 21.43
N GLU A 222 -0.55 -10.72 21.26
CA GLU A 222 -1.52 -11.38 22.15
C GLU A 222 -1.58 -12.90 21.98
N LYS A 223 -1.47 -13.38 20.73
CA LYS A 223 -1.70 -14.81 20.38
C LYS A 223 -0.46 -15.55 19.87
N GLY A 224 0.62 -14.84 19.57
CA GLY A 224 1.86 -15.43 19.09
C GLY A 224 2.70 -16.06 20.20
N GLU A 225 3.68 -16.85 19.82
CA GLU A 225 4.68 -17.39 20.75
C GLU A 225 5.53 -16.27 21.35
N ALA A 226 6.02 -16.48 22.57
CA ALA A 226 6.89 -15.53 23.25
C ALA A 226 8.16 -15.27 22.42
N GLY A 227 8.45 -14.00 22.13
CA GLY A 227 9.58 -13.59 21.28
C GLY A 227 9.31 -13.64 19.78
N ASN A 228 8.08 -13.94 19.35
CA ASN A 228 7.69 -13.84 17.94
C ASN A 228 7.81 -12.39 17.44
N VAL A 229 8.33 -12.22 16.22
CA VAL A 229 8.42 -10.89 15.59
C VAL A 229 7.21 -10.70 14.68
N PRO A 230 6.35 -9.69 14.94
CA PRO A 230 5.17 -9.49 14.12
C PRO A 230 5.53 -8.95 12.73
N VAL A 231 5.32 -9.78 11.71
CA VAL A 231 5.44 -9.42 10.29
C VAL A 231 4.07 -9.59 9.63
N ILE A 232 3.59 -8.57 8.93
CA ILE A 232 2.29 -8.64 8.24
C ILE A 232 2.53 -9.01 6.79
N ILE A 233 1.83 -10.01 6.29
CA ILE A 233 1.97 -10.49 4.91
C ILE A 233 0.63 -10.32 4.23
N SER A 234 0.56 -9.62 3.10
CA SER A 234 -0.69 -9.34 2.40
C SER A 234 -0.65 -9.92 0.99
N GLN A 235 -1.75 -10.54 0.59
CA GLN A 235 -2.02 -10.98 -0.77
C GLN A 235 -3.36 -10.38 -1.19
N CYS A 236 -3.43 -9.79 -2.38
CA CYS A 236 -4.60 -9.02 -2.81
C CYS A 236 -5.06 -9.47 -4.19
N SER A 237 -6.36 -9.76 -4.30
CA SER A 237 -7.05 -10.12 -5.54
C SER A 237 -7.85 -8.92 -6.03
N GLU A 238 -7.52 -8.40 -7.23
CA GLU A 238 -8.29 -7.31 -7.84
C GLU A 238 -9.64 -7.85 -8.35
N GLY A 239 -9.66 -9.10 -8.80
CA GLY A 239 -10.88 -9.78 -9.24
C GLY A 239 -11.92 -9.93 -8.12
N ASP A 240 -11.48 -10.30 -6.92
CA ASP A 240 -12.39 -10.48 -5.78
C ASP A 240 -12.67 -9.18 -5.04
N GLY A 241 -11.79 -8.17 -5.15
CA GLY A 241 -11.90 -6.92 -4.40
C GLY A 241 -11.56 -7.07 -2.92
N TYR A 242 -10.71 -8.04 -2.57
CA TYR A 242 -10.25 -8.30 -1.20
C TYR A 242 -8.75 -8.52 -1.13
N CYS A 243 -8.17 -8.14 0.01
CA CYS A 243 -6.87 -8.62 0.44
C CYS A 243 -7.02 -9.62 1.58
N THR A 244 -6.18 -10.65 1.59
CA THR A 244 -5.95 -11.52 2.73
C THR A 244 -4.65 -11.07 3.40
N HIS A 245 -4.74 -10.67 4.66
CA HIS A 245 -3.63 -10.25 5.48
C HIS A 245 -3.33 -11.34 6.49
N TYR A 246 -2.15 -11.94 6.40
CA TYR A 246 -1.64 -12.94 7.31
C TYR A 246 -0.74 -12.30 8.36
N VAL A 247 -0.74 -12.87 9.55
CA VAL A 247 0.27 -12.63 10.57
C VAL A 247 0.73 -13.97 11.16
N PRO A 248 1.97 -14.40 10.87
CA PRO A 248 2.56 -15.60 11.48
C PRO A 248 2.54 -15.51 13.00
N LEU A 249 2.08 -16.58 13.66
CA LEU A 249 2.09 -16.66 15.13
C LEU A 249 3.39 -17.24 15.69
N VAL A 250 4.22 -17.81 14.82
CA VAL A 250 5.49 -18.46 15.15
C VAL A 250 6.54 -18.08 14.11
N GLN A 251 7.82 -18.18 14.47
CA GLN A 251 8.96 -18.01 13.55
C GLN A 251 9.00 -16.67 12.80
N GLY A 252 8.44 -15.60 13.37
CA GLY A 252 8.40 -14.28 12.74
C GLY A 252 9.76 -13.72 12.32
N SER A 253 10.85 -14.16 12.96
CA SER A 253 12.23 -13.81 12.58
C SER A 253 12.60 -14.27 11.17
N ASP A 254 12.07 -15.41 10.71
CA ASP A 254 12.39 -15.98 9.40
C ASP A 254 11.79 -15.12 8.28
N PHE A 255 10.66 -14.47 8.59
CA PHE A 255 9.98 -13.51 7.72
C PHE A 255 10.66 -12.13 7.68
N LEU A 256 11.67 -11.87 8.51
CA LEU A 256 12.49 -10.66 8.38
C LEU A 256 13.54 -10.77 7.27
N VAL A 257 13.87 -11.99 6.82
CA VAL A 257 14.80 -12.23 5.70
C VAL A 257 16.14 -11.50 5.88
N GLY A 258 16.71 -11.65 7.08
CA GLY A 258 17.99 -11.02 7.46
C GLY A 258 17.89 -9.52 7.80
N GLN A 259 16.71 -8.90 7.70
CA GLN A 259 16.52 -7.53 8.16
C GLN A 259 16.49 -7.47 9.70
N PRO A 260 16.99 -6.37 10.30
CA PRO A 260 16.88 -6.20 11.74
C PRO A 260 15.40 -6.07 12.15
N PRO A 261 15.03 -6.57 13.34
CA PRO A 261 13.74 -6.27 13.95
C PRO A 261 13.47 -4.76 14.04
N MET A 262 12.20 -4.37 14.13
CA MET A 262 11.74 -2.98 14.00
C MET A 262 12.37 -2.04 15.04
N ASP A 263 12.53 -2.49 16.29
CA ASP A 263 13.17 -1.77 17.39
C ASP A 263 14.64 -1.43 17.07
N LYS A 264 15.43 -2.42 16.65
CA LYS A 264 16.83 -2.21 16.25
C LYS A 264 16.97 -1.34 15.01
N TYR A 265 16.03 -1.47 14.07
CA TYR A 265 16.01 -0.62 12.89
C TYR A 265 15.66 0.83 13.23
N LEU A 266 14.71 1.05 14.15
CA LEU A 266 14.35 2.37 14.65
C LEU A 266 15.56 3.08 15.29
N GLU A 267 16.35 2.36 16.08
CA GLU A 267 17.62 2.88 16.63
C GLU A 267 18.59 3.34 15.53
N SER A 268 18.68 2.59 14.43
CA SER A 268 19.58 2.91 13.31
C SER A 268 19.20 4.17 12.53
N ILE A 269 17.90 4.50 12.46
CA ILE A 269 17.41 5.69 11.74
C ILE A 269 17.30 6.93 12.66
N GLY A 270 17.30 6.74 13.98
CA GLY A 270 17.20 7.82 14.98
C GLY A 270 15.90 8.63 14.85
N GLU A 271 15.99 9.94 15.10
CA GLU A 271 14.83 10.86 15.09
C GLU A 271 14.19 11.08 13.71
N LYS A 272 14.75 10.50 12.63
CA LYS A 272 14.27 10.69 11.26
C LYS A 272 12.98 9.91 10.94
N SER A 273 12.52 9.06 11.85
CA SER A 273 11.42 8.11 11.61
C SER A 273 10.06 8.74 11.34
N PHE A 274 9.83 10.02 11.70
CA PHE A 274 8.52 10.67 11.53
C PHE A 274 8.57 12.15 11.10
N GLU A 275 8.68 12.39 9.79
CA GLU A 275 8.39 13.72 9.22
C GLU A 275 6.91 13.87 8.84
N LEU A 276 6.22 12.80 8.42
CA LEU A 276 4.87 12.90 7.83
C LEU A 276 3.74 13.17 8.83
N PHE A 277 3.76 12.58 10.03
CA PHE A 277 2.70 12.79 11.03
C PHE A 277 2.76 14.19 11.62
N GLU A 278 3.96 14.74 11.85
CA GLU A 278 4.11 16.14 12.23
C GLU A 278 3.68 17.08 11.07
N ILE A 279 3.96 16.74 9.82
CA ILE A 279 3.43 17.49 8.66
C ILE A 279 1.88 17.42 8.60
N LEU A 280 1.26 16.25 8.78
CA LEU A 280 -0.19 16.07 8.77
C LEU A 280 -0.86 16.74 9.97
N LYS A 281 -0.30 16.64 11.17
CA LYS A 281 -0.75 17.30 12.40
C LYS A 281 -0.64 18.82 12.28
N ASN A 282 0.45 19.33 11.67
CA ASN A 282 0.62 20.75 11.39
C ASN A 282 -0.31 21.23 10.26
N GLY A 283 -0.59 20.40 9.27
CA GLY A 283 -1.60 20.63 8.24
C GLY A 283 -3.02 20.71 8.82
N ALA A 284 -3.39 19.75 9.66
CA ALA A 284 -4.67 19.72 10.37
C ALA A 284 -4.83 20.92 11.31
N ARG A 285 -3.77 21.34 12.02
CA ARG A 285 -3.75 22.58 12.82
C ARG A 285 -3.97 23.83 11.97
N ARG A 286 -3.42 23.88 10.75
CA ARG A 286 -3.67 24.99 9.81
C ARG A 286 -5.13 25.01 9.35
N ILE A 287 -5.70 23.86 9.00
CA ILE A 287 -7.12 23.75 8.62
C ILE A 287 -8.03 24.18 9.78
N LYS A 288 -7.74 23.76 11.02
CA LYS A 288 -8.50 24.16 12.21
C LYS A 288 -8.53 25.69 12.40
N LYS A 289 -7.44 26.41 12.09
CA LYS A 289 -7.42 27.88 12.13
C LYS A 289 -8.42 28.50 11.15
N TYR A 290 -8.57 27.94 9.95
CA TYR A 290 -9.54 28.47 8.98
C TYR A 290 -11.00 28.29 9.43
N PHE A 291 -11.32 27.18 10.11
CA PHE A 291 -12.66 26.95 10.69
C PHE A 291 -12.95 27.82 11.92
N ILE A 292 -11.95 28.10 12.77
CA ILE A 292 -12.13 28.99 13.93
C ILE A 292 -12.26 30.45 13.49
N THR A 293 -11.54 30.87 12.44
CA THR A 293 -11.59 32.26 11.96
C THR A 293 -12.90 32.58 11.21
N SER A 294 -13.62 31.56 10.70
CA SER A 294 -14.93 31.78 10.06
C SER A 294 -16.06 32.05 11.05
N GLU A 295 -15.94 31.62 12.31
CA GLU A 295 -16.96 31.91 13.33
C GLU A 295 -16.84 33.34 13.89
N THR A 296 -15.65 33.94 13.87
CA THR A 296 -15.44 35.27 14.47
C THR A 296 -15.88 36.45 13.59
N LYS A 297 -16.27 36.21 12.33
CA LYS A 297 -16.69 37.27 11.40
C LYS A 297 -18.20 37.47 11.27
N THR A 298 -19.03 36.69 11.97
CA THR A 298 -20.50 36.74 11.82
C THR A 298 -21.22 37.46 12.97
N THR A 299 -20.51 38.18 13.84
CA THR A 299 -21.12 38.86 15.00
C THR A 299 -20.62 40.29 15.19
N THR A 300 -20.68 41.13 14.16
CA THR A 300 -20.62 42.60 14.37
C THR A 300 -21.28 43.36 13.24
N THR A 301 -22.61 43.50 13.32
CA THR A 301 -23.49 44.55 12.76
C THR A 301 -24.90 43.98 12.91
N THR A 302 -25.73 44.41 13.85
CA THR A 302 -26.41 45.72 13.85
C THR A 302 -27.03 46.01 15.22
N THR A 303 -26.56 47.05 15.90
CA THR A 303 -27.38 47.86 16.83
C THR A 303 -26.92 49.30 16.71
N GLY A 304 -27.87 50.18 16.39
CA GLY A 304 -27.76 51.63 16.36
C GLY A 304 -28.33 52.21 15.07
N ASP A 305 -29.26 53.15 15.06
CA ASP A 305 -30.00 53.84 16.12
C ASP A 305 -31.29 54.36 15.45
N GLU A 306 -32.43 54.22 16.14
CA GLU A 306 -33.54 55.16 16.01
C GLU A 306 -33.13 56.42 16.77
N GLU A 307 -33.14 57.59 16.13
CA GLU A 307 -33.74 58.82 16.67
C GLU A 307 -33.55 60.03 15.71
N LEU A 308 -34.66 60.76 15.57
CA LEU A 308 -34.91 62.09 14.98
C LEU A 308 -35.11 62.20 13.46
#